data_AF-A0A945P3K2-F1
#
_entry.id   AF-A0A945P3K2-F1
#
_cell.length_a   1.000
_cell.length_b   1.000
_cell.length_c   1.000
_cell.angle_alpha   90.00
_cell.angle_beta   90.00
_cell.angle_gamma   90.00
#
_symmetry.space_group_name_H-M   'P 1'
#
loop_
_entity.id
_entity.type
_entity.pdbx_description
1 polymer ?
#
loop_
_entity_poly.entity_id
_entity_poly.type
_entity_poly.pdbx_seq_one_letter_code
_entity_poly.pdbx_strand_id
1 'polypeptide(L)'
;MAAKLVTIYWRDIPAQVTAQAGRHREKALLDARFQRSIDRAATVAGLTETDDYVAEWRREAVECGANMAAAVAAEVGRIDEAFPPERLEGLVWAGGLENETIDT
;
A
#
# COMPACT_ATOMS: atom_id res chain seq x y z
N MET A 1 -22.90 12.29 -0.64
CA MET A 1 -21.84 11.76 -1.52
C MET A 1 -21.25 10.55 -0.84
N ALA A 2 -20.99 9.47 -1.57
CA ALA A 2 -20.28 8.32 -1.03
C ALA A 2 -18.83 8.72 -0.69
N ALA A 3 -18.30 8.19 0.42
CA ALA A 3 -16.90 8.33 0.75
C ALA A 3 -16.09 7.33 -0.08
N LYS A 4 -14.84 7.68 -0.41
CA LYS A 4 -13.90 6.78 -1.08
C LYS A 4 -12.76 6.47 -0.13
N LEU A 5 -12.44 5.21 0.04
CA LEU A 5 -11.26 4.74 0.73
C LEU A 5 -10.19 4.46 -0.33
N VAL A 6 -9.03 5.10 -0.19
CA VAL A 6 -7.93 5.04 -1.13
C VAL A 6 -6.73 4.43 -0.43
N THR A 7 -6.23 3.32 -0.96
CA THR A 7 -4.97 2.72 -0.53
C THR A 7 -3.89 3.04 -1.56
N ILE A 8 -2.78 3.60 -1.08
CA ILE A 8 -1.61 3.94 -1.89
C ILE A 8 -0.60 2.81 -1.74
N TYR A 9 -0.10 2.33 -2.87
CA TYR A 9 0.92 1.29 -2.95
C TYR A 9 2.12 1.80 -3.75
N TRP A 10 3.30 1.34 -3.38
CA TRP A 10 4.45 1.34 -4.26
C TRP A 10 4.59 -0.08 -4.81
N ARG A 11 4.40 -0.25 -6.12
CA ARG A 11 4.15 -1.58 -6.70
C ARG A 11 3.10 -2.32 -5.86
N ASP A 12 3.39 -3.51 -5.33
CA ASP A 12 2.46 -4.31 -4.54
C ASP A 12 2.61 -4.14 -3.02
N ILE A 13 3.45 -3.22 -2.56
CA ILE A 13 3.64 -2.94 -1.13
C ILE A 13 2.79 -1.73 -0.72
N PRO A 14 1.83 -1.87 0.21
CA PRO A 14 0.98 -0.76 0.63
C PRO A 14 1.77 0.22 1.51
N ALA A 15 1.46 1.51 1.40
CA ALA A 15 2.15 2.58 2.15
C ALA A 15 1.20 3.44 3.01
N GLN A 16 -0.01 3.71 2.52
CA GLN A 16 -0.92 4.64 3.16
C GLN A 16 -2.38 4.33 2.84
N VAL A 17 -3.27 4.56 3.80
CA VAL A 17 -4.73 4.50 3.62
C VAL A 17 -5.34 5.89 3.84
N THR A 18 -6.27 6.30 3.00
CA THR A 18 -6.95 7.60 3.10
C THR A 18 -8.41 7.50 2.69
N ALA A 19 -9.34 7.86 3.58
CA ALA A 19 -10.74 8.04 3.23
C ALA A 19 -11.01 9.50 2.89
N GLN A 20 -11.84 9.75 1.87
CA GLN A 20 -12.21 11.08 1.42
C GLN A 20 -13.71 11.17 1.10
N ALA A 21 -14.36 12.20 1.64
CA ALA A 21 -15.73 12.59 1.31
C ALA A 21 -15.81 14.11 1.10
N GLY A 22 -15.85 14.54 -0.17
CA GLY A 22 -15.79 15.96 -0.51
C GLY A 22 -14.48 16.60 -0.02
N ARG A 23 -14.59 17.54 0.93
CA ARG A 23 -13.45 18.25 1.54
C ARG A 23 -12.89 17.55 2.79
N HIS A 24 -13.63 16.63 3.38
CA HIS A 24 -13.17 15.90 4.56
C HIS A 24 -12.29 14.73 4.16
N ARG A 25 -11.20 14.52 4.90
CA ARG A 25 -10.27 13.41 4.70
C ARG A 25 -9.85 12.83 6.04
N GLU A 26 -9.80 11.51 6.10
CA GLU A 26 -9.17 10.75 7.18
C GLU A 26 -7.99 10.00 6.60
N LYS A 27 -6.86 9.97 7.30
CA LYS A 27 -5.63 9.34 6.81
C LYS A 27 -4.99 8.52 7.93
N ALA A 28 -4.49 7.34 7.58
CA ALA A 28 -3.59 6.59 8.41
C ALA A 28 -2.34 6.21 7.61
N LEU A 29 -1.18 6.38 8.26
CA LEU A 29 0.07 5.82 7.79
C LEU A 29 0.15 4.37 8.28
N LEU A 30 0.70 3.49 7.46
CA LEU A 30 0.98 2.12 7.87
C LEU A 30 2.26 2.07 8.72
N ASP A 31 2.48 0.92 9.36
CA ASP A 31 3.68 0.69 10.17
C ASP A 31 4.97 0.93 9.37
N ALA A 32 6.02 1.37 10.07
CA ALA A 32 7.31 1.66 9.45
C ALA A 32 7.92 0.47 8.69
N ARG A 33 7.50 -0.78 8.98
CA ARG A 33 7.92 -1.96 8.21
C ARG A 33 7.60 -1.86 6.72
N PHE A 34 6.47 -1.25 6.37
CA PHE A 34 6.05 -1.11 4.97
C PHE A 34 6.98 -0.19 4.20
N GLN A 35 7.30 1.00 4.74
CA GLN A 35 8.24 1.91 4.10
C GLN A 35 9.63 1.29 3.96
N ARG A 36 10.12 0.59 5.00
CA ARG A 36 11.41 -0.12 4.91
C ARG A 36 11.41 -1.20 3.83
N SER A 37 10.30 -1.90 3.65
CA SER A 37 10.15 -2.89 2.57
C SER A 37 10.14 -2.23 1.20
N ILE A 38 9.47 -1.09 1.03
CA ILE A 38 9.48 -0.32 -0.24
C ILE A 38 10.92 0.09 -0.60
N ASP A 39 11.67 0.66 0.34
CA ASP A 39 13.02 1.15 0.06
C ASP A 39 13.98 0.00 -0.31
N ARG A 40 13.84 -1.15 0.36
CA ARG A 40 14.60 -2.37 0.04
C ARG A 40 14.18 -2.95 -1.31
N ALA A 41 12.88 -3.00 -1.60
CA ALA A 41 12.34 -3.48 -2.86
C ALA A 41 12.81 -2.63 -4.05
N ALA A 42 12.81 -1.31 -3.91
CA ALA A 42 13.33 -0.38 -4.90
C ALA A 42 14.82 -0.63 -5.19
N THR A 43 15.61 -0.88 -4.13
CA THR A 43 17.03 -1.25 -4.26
C THR A 43 17.20 -2.57 -5.03
N VAL A 44 16.39 -3.59 -4.72
CA VAL A 44 16.41 -4.89 -5.42
C VAL A 44 16.01 -4.73 -6.90
N ALA A 45 15.02 -3.88 -7.18
CA ALA A 45 14.54 -3.62 -8.53
C ALA A 45 15.45 -2.68 -9.35
N GLY A 46 16.43 -2.04 -8.72
CA GLY A 46 17.26 -1.00 -9.34
C GLY A 46 16.51 0.32 -9.61
N LEU A 47 15.32 0.52 -9.03
CA LEU A 47 14.51 1.73 -9.18
C LEU A 47 14.79 2.72 -8.06
N THR A 48 16.06 3.09 -7.91
CA THR A 48 16.52 4.00 -6.84
C THR A 48 16.59 5.45 -7.29
N GLU A 49 16.54 5.71 -8.59
CA GLU A 49 16.43 7.06 -9.13
C GLU A 49 15.05 7.64 -8.81
N THR A 50 14.97 8.95 -8.57
CA THR A 50 13.74 9.58 -8.07
C THR A 50 12.56 9.40 -9.01
N ASP A 51 12.78 9.56 -10.32
CA ASP A 51 11.70 9.45 -11.31
C ASP A 51 11.19 8.01 -11.43
N ASP A 52 12.11 7.04 -11.46
CA ASP A 52 11.80 5.62 -11.52
C ASP A 52 11.07 5.15 -10.25
N TYR A 53 11.51 5.59 -9.08
CA TYR A 53 10.83 5.30 -7.81
C TYR A 53 9.43 5.91 -7.77
N VAL A 54 9.26 7.15 -8.25
CA VAL A 54 7.97 7.84 -8.20
C VAL A 54 6.98 7.31 -9.25
N ALA A 55 7.47 6.76 -10.36
CA ALA A 55 6.63 6.21 -11.42
C ALA A 55 5.83 4.97 -10.98
N GLU A 56 6.31 4.23 -9.98
CA GLU A 56 5.72 2.96 -9.53
C GLU A 56 4.61 3.12 -8.48
N TRP A 57 4.27 4.36 -8.09
CA TRP A 57 3.17 4.59 -7.16
C TRP A 57 1.82 4.36 -7.83
N ARG A 58 1.03 3.46 -7.26
CA ARG A 58 -0.34 3.19 -7.68
C ARG A 58 -1.34 3.47 -6.56
N ARG A 59 -2.59 3.73 -6.94
CA ARG A 59 -3.67 4.03 -6.01
C ARG A 59 -4.86 3.16 -6.35
N GLU A 60 -5.39 2.48 -5.35
CA GLU A 60 -6.65 1.76 -5.46
C GLU A 60 -7.70 2.48 -4.64
N ALA A 61 -8.86 2.73 -5.24
CA ALA A 61 -9.96 3.43 -4.62
C ALA A 61 -11.20 2.53 -4.57
N VAL A 62 -11.73 2.30 -3.38
CA VAL A 62 -12.96 1.56 -3.14
C VAL A 62 -13.99 2.47 -2.48
N GLU A 63 -15.27 2.23 -2.72
CA GLU A 63 -16.32 2.94 -1.99
C GLU A 63 -16.32 2.52 -0.53
N CYS A 64 -16.48 3.47 0.38
CA CYS A 64 -16.60 3.19 1.80
C CYS A 64 -17.82 3.87 2.42
N GLY A 65 -18.26 3.35 3.56
CA GLY A 65 -19.40 3.89 4.31
C GLY A 65 -19.13 5.31 4.82
N ALA A 66 -20.17 5.93 5.38
CA ALA A 66 -20.07 7.31 5.88
C ALA A 66 -19.06 7.49 7.03
N ASN A 67 -18.74 6.43 7.77
CA ASN A 67 -17.75 6.47 8.84
C ASN A 67 -16.33 6.26 8.29
N MET A 68 -15.71 7.36 7.87
CA MET A 68 -14.37 7.38 7.30
C MET A 68 -13.28 6.90 8.28
N ALA A 69 -13.38 7.28 9.55
CA ALA A 69 -12.39 6.87 10.55
C ALA A 69 -12.41 5.35 10.79
N ALA A 70 -13.62 4.77 10.90
CA ALA A 70 -13.76 3.32 11.00
C ALA A 70 -13.31 2.59 9.73
N ALA A 71 -13.60 3.14 8.55
CA ALA A 71 -13.15 2.55 7.28
C ALA A 71 -11.61 2.53 7.17
N VAL A 72 -10.94 3.63 7.53
CA VAL A 72 -9.48 3.70 7.55
C VAL A 72 -8.90 2.70 8.56
N ALA A 73 -9.41 2.66 9.79
CA ALA A 73 -8.91 1.76 10.82
C ALA A 73 -9.08 0.28 10.45
N ALA A 74 -10.25 -0.09 9.89
CA ALA A 74 -10.52 -1.45 9.43
C ALA A 74 -9.58 -1.87 8.29
N GLU A 75 -9.32 -0.97 7.35
CA GLU A 75 -8.43 -1.24 6.22
C GLU A 75 -6.97 -1.35 6.65
N VAL A 76 -6.51 -0.51 7.57
CA VAL A 76 -5.17 -0.65 8.17
C VAL A 76 -5.04 -2.01 8.85
N GLY A 77 -6.02 -2.42 9.65
CA GLY A 77 -6.01 -3.74 10.29
C GLY A 77 -5.98 -4.89 9.28
N ARG A 78 -6.78 -4.80 8.21
CA ARG A 78 -6.78 -5.77 7.11
C ARG A 78 -5.43 -5.85 6.41
N ILE A 79 -4.80 -4.71 6.13
CA ILE A 79 -3.47 -4.65 5.51
C ILE A 79 -2.41 -5.22 6.44
N ASP A 80 -2.46 -4.89 7.73
CA ASP A 80 -1.51 -5.40 8.71
C ASP A 80 -1.56 -6.94 8.80
N GLU A 81 -2.75 -7.53 8.75
CA GLU A 81 -2.96 -8.98 8.74
C GLU A 81 -2.58 -9.63 7.40
N ALA A 82 -2.92 -8.98 6.27
CA ALA A 82 -2.66 -9.51 4.94
C ALA A 82 -1.19 -9.42 4.52
N PHE A 83 -0.40 -8.53 5.14
CA PHE A 83 1.01 -8.32 4.85
C PHE A 83 1.88 -8.60 6.09
N PRO A 84 1.97 -9.88 6.50
CA PRO A 84 2.87 -10.28 7.56
C PRO A 84 4.33 -10.11 7.10
N PRO A 85 5.30 -10.08 8.04
CA PRO A 85 6.72 -9.88 7.73
C PRO A 85 7.24 -10.80 6.62
N GLU A 86 6.82 -12.06 6.60
CA GLU A 86 7.30 -13.06 5.63
C GLU A 86 6.86 -12.71 4.20
N ARG A 87 5.62 -12.23 4.02
CA ARG A 87 5.11 -11.78 2.71
C ARG A 87 5.84 -10.52 2.27
N LEU A 88 6.06 -9.57 3.18
CA LEU A 88 6.80 -8.35 2.88
C LEU A 88 8.23 -8.65 2.44
N GLU A 89 8.92 -9.60 3.07
CA GLU A 89 10.24 -10.05 2.62
C GLU A 89 10.17 -10.68 1.22
N GLY A 90 9.15 -11.50 0.93
CA GLY A 90 8.94 -12.06 -0.40
C GLY A 90 8.79 -10.97 -1.48
N LEU A 91 7.97 -9.96 -1.20
CA LEU A 91 7.81 -8.79 -2.08
C LEU A 91 9.13 -8.04 -2.25
N VAL A 92 9.91 -7.84 -1.19
CA VAL A 92 11.23 -7.20 -1.27
C VAL A 92 12.15 -7.95 -2.25
N TRP A 93 12.25 -9.27 -2.12
CA TRP A 93 13.09 -10.08 -3.02
C TRP A 93 12.61 -10.09 -4.47
N ALA A 94 11.31 -9.91 -4.69
CA ALA A 94 10.71 -9.75 -6.02
C ALA A 94 10.74 -8.30 -6.54
N GLY A 95 11.47 -7.39 -5.87
CA GLY A 95 11.54 -5.98 -6.26
C GLY A 95 10.22 -5.21 -6.07
N GLY A 96 9.35 -5.68 -5.20
CA GLY A 96 8.07 -5.07 -4.86
C GLY A 96 6.89 -5.58 -5.68
N LEU A 97 7.09 -6.57 -6.55
CA LEU A 97 6.03 -7.22 -7.31
C LEU A 97 5.60 -8.51 -6.62
N GLU A 98 4.29 -8.75 -6.55
CA GLU A 98 3.78 -10.05 -6.16
C GLU A 98 4.12 -11.04 -7.30
N ASN A 99 5.03 -11.98 -7.03
CA ASN A 99 5.25 -13.08 -7.96
C ASN A 99 3.94 -13.86 -8.03
N GLU A 100 3.18 -13.71 -9.12
CA GLU A 100 2.24 -14.75 -9.52
C GLU A 100 3.07 -16.01 -9.64
N THR A 101 2.98 -16.90 -8.64
CA THR A 101 3.52 -18.25 -8.74
C THR A 101 2.87 -18.86 -9.96
N ILE A 102 3.59 -18.85 -11.10
CA ILE A 102 3.29 -19.75 -12.20
C ILE A 102 3.68 -21.12 -11.65
N ASP A 103 2.75 -21.76 -10.93
CA ASP A 103 2.80 -23.19 -10.66
C ASP A 103 2.88 -23.88 -12.04
N THR A 104 4.08 -24.34 -12.38
CA THR A 104 4.36 -25.23 -13.53
C THR A 104 4.57 -26.64 -13.00
#